data_AF-A0A945TM81-F1
#
_entry.id   AF-A0A945TM81-F1
#
_cell.length_a   1.000
_cell.length_b   1.000
_cell.length_c   1.000
_cell.angle_alpha   90.00
_cell.angle_beta   90.00
_cell.angle_gamma   90.00
#
_symmetry.space_group_name_H-M   'P 1'
#
loop_
_entity.id
_entity.type
_entity.pdbx_description
1 polymer ?
#
loop_
_entity_poly.entity_id
_entity_poly.type
_entity_poly.pdbx_seq_one_letter_code
_entity_poly.pdbx_strand_id
1 'polypeptide(L)'
;TSFTTKLNTSAAQEHYDGITAATPLDAYKFRIASTNDEFFSVSGTQETNWQTWASINLAFLMGGLFLLYRKLIPWQIPASFLATLGVLSLVFYDGGSSASLGSPAFTLFTGASMLTAFFIATDPVTSPGHRVGLLVFGAGVGLIVFIIRSWGAYPEGVAFGILLMNATAPLIDHVFVLRDQSTMKPT
;
A
#
# COMPACT_ATOMS: atom_id res chain seq x y z
N THR A 1 -53.13 -13.29 -1.82
CA THR A 1 -51.97 -14.20 -1.87
C THR A 1 -51.63 -14.62 -0.45
N SER A 2 -51.65 -15.92 -0.15
CA SER A 2 -51.70 -16.47 1.21
C SER A 2 -50.36 -16.31 1.96
N PHE A 3 -50.44 -16.15 3.28
CA PHE A 3 -49.30 -16.05 4.20
C PHE A 3 -48.29 -17.22 4.05
N THR A 4 -48.79 -18.39 3.63
CA THR A 4 -47.99 -19.60 3.35
C THR A 4 -47.01 -19.43 2.19
N THR A 5 -47.25 -18.53 1.24
CA THR A 5 -46.31 -18.24 0.15
C THR A 5 -45.08 -17.47 0.63
N LYS A 6 -45.17 -16.74 1.75
CA LYS A 6 -44.03 -16.01 2.34
C LYS A 6 -43.11 -16.89 3.20
N LEU A 7 -43.55 -18.09 3.57
CA LEU A 7 -42.81 -19.05 4.41
C LEU A 7 -41.98 -20.07 3.59
N ASN A 8 -42.13 -20.11 2.26
CA ASN A 8 -41.28 -20.91 1.39
C ASN A 8 -39.91 -20.20 1.18
N THR A 9 -39.13 -20.11 2.26
CA THR A 9 -37.74 -19.66 2.28
C THR A 9 -36.77 -20.73 1.76
N SER A 10 -37.11 -21.36 0.64
CA SER A 10 -36.15 -22.15 -0.18
C SER A 10 -35.73 -21.40 -1.45
N ALA A 11 -36.36 -20.25 -1.72
CA ALA A 11 -36.07 -19.37 -2.85
C ALA A 11 -35.97 -17.89 -2.46
N ALA A 12 -36.01 -17.57 -1.16
CA ALA A 12 -35.50 -16.29 -0.69
C ALA A 12 -33.98 -16.41 -0.66
N GLN A 13 -33.38 -16.38 -1.85
CA GLN A 13 -31.99 -16.05 -2.02
C GLN A 13 -31.85 -14.67 -1.39
N GLU A 14 -31.37 -14.60 -0.14
CA GLU A 14 -31.13 -13.32 0.51
C GLU A 14 -30.17 -12.56 -0.40
N HIS A 15 -30.72 -11.61 -1.13
CA HIS A 15 -29.95 -10.70 -1.95
C HIS A 15 -29.30 -9.77 -0.93
N TYR A 16 -28.12 -10.16 -0.47
CA TYR A 16 -27.27 -9.30 0.31
C TYR A 16 -27.02 -8.04 -0.54
N ASP A 17 -27.68 -6.95 -0.17
CA ASP A 17 -27.53 -5.62 -0.81
C ASP A 17 -26.12 -5.03 -0.55
N GLY A 18 -25.38 -5.67 0.35
CA GLY A 18 -23.96 -5.44 0.53
C GLY A 18 -23.43 -6.29 1.67
N ILE A 19 -22.26 -6.86 1.46
CA ILE A 19 -21.40 -7.38 2.51
C ILE A 19 -20.35 -6.31 2.82
N THR A 20 -20.33 -5.81 4.05
CA THR A 20 -19.25 -4.95 4.54
C THR A 20 -18.15 -5.85 5.06
N ALA A 21 -17.10 -5.98 4.25
CA ALA A 21 -15.93 -6.78 4.55
C ALA A 21 -14.77 -5.90 5.02
N ALA A 22 -13.94 -6.43 5.92
CA ALA A 22 -12.62 -5.87 6.19
C ALA A 22 -11.74 -5.98 4.93
N THR A 23 -10.87 -5.00 4.69
CA THR A 23 -9.87 -5.14 3.62
C THR A 23 -9.00 -6.38 3.89
N PRO A 24 -8.48 -7.09 2.87
CA PRO A 24 -7.69 -8.30 3.09
C PRO A 24 -6.45 -8.06 3.97
N LEU A 25 -5.90 -6.84 3.96
CA LEU A 25 -4.78 -6.48 4.83
C LEU A 25 -5.20 -6.39 6.30
N ASP A 26 -6.41 -5.88 6.55
CA ASP A 26 -7.00 -5.79 7.88
C ASP A 26 -7.36 -7.18 8.43
N ALA A 27 -8.02 -8.00 7.60
CA ALA A 27 -8.30 -9.40 7.91
C ALA A 27 -7.01 -10.20 8.19
N TYR A 28 -5.94 -9.94 7.44
CA TYR A 28 -4.65 -10.58 7.65
C TYR A 28 -3.96 -10.13 8.94
N LYS A 29 -4.06 -8.85 9.31
CA LYS A 29 -3.43 -8.31 10.53
C LYS A 29 -4.09 -8.80 11.80
N PHE A 30 -5.42 -8.87 11.82
CA PHE A 30 -6.19 -9.33 12.98
C PHE A 30 -6.50 -10.83 12.94
N ARG A 31 -5.76 -11.61 12.13
CA ARG A 31 -5.92 -13.06 12.10
C ARG A 31 -5.55 -13.68 13.45
N ILE A 32 -6.50 -14.37 14.06
CA ILE A 32 -6.28 -15.02 15.35
C ILE A 32 -5.69 -16.41 15.07
N ALA A 33 -4.42 -16.59 15.43
CA ALA A 33 -3.69 -17.87 15.50
C ALA A 33 -3.57 -18.70 14.21
N SER A 34 -3.97 -18.18 13.05
CA SER A 34 -3.84 -18.88 11.76
C SER A 34 -2.47 -18.66 11.10
N THR A 35 -1.94 -19.74 10.54
CA THR A 35 -0.72 -19.71 9.71
C THR A 35 -1.03 -19.06 8.36
N ASN A 36 -0.03 -18.55 7.64
CA ASN A 36 -0.23 -17.95 6.31
C ASN A 36 -0.99 -18.90 5.37
N ASP A 37 -0.59 -20.17 5.32
CA ASP A 37 -1.21 -21.17 4.45
C ASP A 37 -2.67 -21.44 4.84
N GLU A 38 -2.97 -21.43 6.14
CA GLU A 38 -4.33 -21.61 6.63
C GLU A 38 -5.22 -20.42 6.27
N PHE A 39 -4.72 -19.19 6.44
CA PHE A 39 -5.42 -17.96 6.03
C PHE A 39 -5.74 -17.94 4.54
N PHE A 40 -4.77 -18.32 3.69
CA PHE A 40 -4.96 -18.36 2.24
C PHE A 40 -5.79 -19.57 1.77
N SER A 41 -5.88 -20.65 2.56
CA SER A 41 -6.73 -21.82 2.25
C SER A 41 -8.19 -21.63 2.65
N VAL A 42 -8.46 -20.85 3.70
CA VAL A 42 -9.82 -20.52 4.18
C VAL A 42 -10.51 -19.47 3.29
N SER A 43 -9.79 -18.89 2.33
CA SER A 43 -10.25 -17.79 1.44
C SER A 43 -11.38 -18.14 0.45
N GLY A 44 -12.09 -19.26 0.64
CA GLY A 44 -13.31 -19.61 -0.08
C GLY A 44 -14.55 -18.81 0.36
N THR A 45 -14.46 -18.02 1.44
CA THR A 45 -15.48 -17.03 1.78
C THR A 45 -15.20 -15.73 1.00
N GLN A 46 -16.22 -15.23 0.28
CA GLN A 46 -16.09 -14.08 -0.65
C GLN A 46 -15.43 -12.83 -0.06
N GLU A 47 -15.43 -12.70 1.27
CA GLU A 47 -14.88 -11.59 2.06
C GLU A 47 -13.34 -11.44 1.95
N THR A 48 -12.61 -12.50 1.59
CA THR A 48 -11.12 -12.51 1.60
C THR A 48 -10.49 -12.86 0.25
N ASN A 49 -11.19 -12.58 -0.85
CA ASN A 49 -10.67 -12.85 -2.19
C ASN A 49 -9.49 -11.90 -2.52
N TRP A 50 -8.28 -12.30 -2.11
CA TRP A 50 -7.03 -11.61 -2.41
C TRP A 50 -6.84 -11.36 -3.91
N GLN A 51 -7.38 -12.25 -4.77
CA GLN A 51 -7.24 -12.12 -6.23
C GLN A 51 -8.02 -10.91 -6.77
N THR A 52 -9.20 -10.61 -6.20
CA THR A 52 -9.98 -9.41 -6.55
C THR A 52 -9.24 -8.13 -6.15
N TRP A 53 -8.55 -8.14 -5.00
CA TRP A 53 -7.76 -7.00 -4.58
C TRP A 53 -6.48 -6.84 -5.40
N ALA A 54 -5.85 -7.95 -5.77
CA ALA A 54 -4.71 -7.96 -6.67
C ALA A 54 -5.08 -7.40 -8.05
N SER A 55 -6.28 -7.68 -8.58
CA SER A 55 -6.72 -7.15 -9.88
C SER A 55 -6.97 -5.63 -9.84
N ILE A 56 -7.52 -5.11 -8.74
CA ILE A 56 -7.64 -3.65 -8.50
C ILE A 56 -6.25 -3.00 -8.45
N ASN A 57 -5.32 -3.58 -7.69
CA ASN A 57 -3.95 -3.08 -7.63
C ASN A 57 -3.22 -3.18 -8.97
N LEU A 58 -3.53 -4.19 -9.78
CA LEU A 58 -3.01 -4.31 -11.15
C LEU A 58 -3.57 -3.20 -12.06
N ALA A 59 -4.84 -2.82 -11.91
CA ALA A 59 -5.41 -1.68 -12.62
C ALA A 59 -4.70 -0.36 -12.24
N PHE A 60 -4.42 -0.15 -10.95
CA PHE A 60 -3.61 1.00 -10.50
C PHE A 60 -2.19 0.95 -11.03
N LEU A 61 -1.56 -0.23 -11.07
CA LEU A 61 -0.23 -0.39 -11.66
C LEU A 61 -0.23 -0.03 -13.15
N MET A 62 -1.22 -0.49 -13.92
CA MET A 62 -1.35 -0.13 -15.33
C MET A 62 -1.58 1.38 -15.53
N GLY A 63 -2.44 1.99 -14.71
CA GLY A 63 -2.65 3.44 -14.72
C GLY A 63 -1.38 4.22 -14.36
N GLY A 64 -0.66 3.78 -13.35
CA GLY A 64 0.62 4.37 -12.94
C GLY A 64 1.71 4.24 -14.00
N LEU A 65 1.80 3.08 -14.66
CA LEU A 65 2.73 2.87 -15.77
C LEU A 65 2.41 3.76 -16.97
N PHE A 66 1.12 3.99 -17.25
CA PHE A 66 0.68 4.96 -18.26
C PHE A 66 1.12 6.38 -17.91
N LEU A 67 0.99 6.81 -16.64
CA LEU A 67 1.47 8.13 -16.20
C LEU A 67 2.99 8.28 -16.32
N LEU A 68 3.75 7.23 -16.00
CA LEU A 68 5.21 7.19 -16.20
C LEU A 68 5.58 7.29 -17.69
N TYR A 69 4.88 6.56 -18.56
CA TYR A 69 5.09 6.61 -20.01
C TYR A 69 4.84 8.02 -20.56
N ARG A 70 3.79 8.68 -20.07
CA ARG A 70 3.47 10.07 -20.43
C ARG A 70 4.38 11.12 -19.78
N LYS A 71 5.34 10.69 -18.92
CA LYS A 71 6.26 11.55 -18.16
C LYS A 71 5.54 12.61 -17.33
N LEU A 72 4.33 12.29 -16.85
CA LEU A 72 3.54 13.18 -15.98
C LEU A 72 4.04 13.15 -14.54
N ILE A 73 4.58 12.01 -14.10
CA ILE A 73 5.09 11.79 -12.74
C ILE A 73 6.58 11.41 -12.77
N PRO A 74 7.37 11.83 -11.77
CA PRO A 74 8.76 11.41 -11.63
C PRO A 74 8.81 9.93 -11.22
N TRP A 75 9.66 9.13 -11.87
CA TRP A 75 9.80 7.70 -11.59
C TRP A 75 10.48 7.41 -10.25
N GLN A 76 11.22 8.38 -9.70
CA GLN A 76 12.01 8.24 -8.48
C GLN A 76 11.13 7.95 -7.26
N ILE A 77 9.98 8.61 -7.14
CA ILE A 77 9.05 8.43 -6.02
C ILE A 77 8.44 7.01 -6.01
N PRO A 78 7.72 6.55 -7.06
CA PRO A 78 7.13 5.22 -7.07
C PRO A 78 8.18 4.12 -6.94
N ALA A 79 9.34 4.27 -7.60
CA ALA A 79 10.40 3.28 -7.54
C ALA A 79 11.00 3.15 -6.13
N SER A 80 11.32 4.27 -5.47
CA SER A 80 11.90 4.25 -4.12
C SER A 80 10.91 3.76 -3.06
N PHE A 81 9.63 4.14 -3.18
CA PHE A 81 8.57 3.67 -2.29
C PHE A 81 8.36 2.15 -2.38
N LEU A 82 8.16 1.62 -3.59
CA LEU A 82 7.95 0.19 -3.81
C LEU A 82 9.20 -0.63 -3.46
N ALA A 83 10.40 -0.12 -3.79
CA ALA A 83 11.65 -0.78 -3.44
C ALA A 83 11.82 -0.87 -1.92
N THR A 84 11.52 0.21 -1.19
CA THR A 84 11.66 0.23 0.27
C THR A 84 10.67 -0.73 0.93
N LEU A 85 9.40 -0.71 0.52
CA LEU A 85 8.41 -1.66 1.02
C LEU A 85 8.78 -3.12 0.69
N GLY A 86 9.24 -3.38 -0.53
CA GLY A 86 9.63 -4.72 -0.97
C GLY A 86 10.85 -5.25 -0.21
N VAL A 87 11.89 -4.42 -0.03
CA VAL A 87 13.10 -4.79 0.71
C VAL A 87 12.80 -5.00 2.18
N LEU A 88 12.05 -4.11 2.83
CA LEU A 88 11.69 -4.28 4.23
C LEU A 88 10.83 -5.52 4.42
N SER A 89 9.83 -5.74 3.55
CA SER A 89 9.01 -6.96 3.62
C SER A 89 9.85 -8.22 3.41
N LEU A 90 10.83 -8.23 2.50
CA LEU A 90 11.76 -9.35 2.31
C LEU A 90 12.64 -9.61 3.55
N VAL A 91 13.17 -8.56 4.17
CA VAL A 91 14.05 -8.69 5.34
C VAL A 91 13.30 -9.22 6.57
N PHE A 92 12.04 -8.82 6.75
CA PHE A 92 11.21 -9.23 7.87
C PHE A 92 10.31 -10.45 7.57
N TYR A 93 10.49 -11.08 6.41
CA TYR A 93 9.76 -12.30 6.06
C TYR A 93 10.41 -13.53 6.69
N ASP A 94 9.79 -14.06 7.75
CA ASP A 94 10.25 -15.25 8.49
C ASP A 94 9.69 -16.57 7.91
N GLY A 95 9.57 -16.66 6.58
CA GLY A 95 9.28 -17.92 5.90
C GLY A 95 7.87 -18.53 6.12
N GLY A 96 6.94 -17.81 6.76
CA GLY A 96 5.55 -18.29 6.91
C GLY A 96 5.03 -18.41 8.35
N SER A 97 5.85 -18.12 9.36
CA SER A 97 5.45 -18.16 10.77
C SER A 97 4.24 -17.27 11.08
N SER A 98 3.48 -17.55 12.14
CA SER A 98 2.30 -16.76 12.58
C SER A 98 2.64 -15.30 12.89
N ALA A 99 3.92 -14.99 13.16
CA ALA A 99 4.43 -13.63 13.35
C ALA A 99 4.87 -12.94 12.03
N SER A 100 4.88 -13.67 10.91
CA SER A 100 5.31 -13.13 9.61
C SER A 100 4.31 -12.11 9.11
N LEU A 101 4.84 -11.01 8.57
CA LEU A 101 4.09 -9.84 8.13
C LEU A 101 3.44 -9.97 6.73
N GLY A 102 3.27 -11.19 6.25
CA GLY A 102 2.85 -11.50 4.89
C GLY A 102 4.04 -11.66 3.94
N SER A 103 3.81 -12.30 2.79
CA SER A 103 4.83 -12.38 1.75
C SER A 103 5.09 -10.99 1.15
N PRO A 104 6.30 -10.73 0.61
CA PRO A 104 6.61 -9.45 -0.05
C PRO A 104 5.61 -9.08 -1.16
N ALA A 105 5.17 -10.08 -1.92
CA ALA A 105 4.13 -9.91 -2.92
C ALA A 105 2.79 -9.50 -2.27
N PHE A 106 2.40 -10.11 -1.14
CA PHE A 106 1.18 -9.74 -0.44
C PHE A 106 1.24 -8.31 0.09
N THR A 107 2.37 -7.85 0.65
CA THR A 107 2.52 -6.45 1.13
C THR A 107 2.47 -5.43 -0.02
N LEU A 108 2.99 -5.79 -1.20
CA LEU A 108 3.02 -4.92 -2.39
C LEU A 108 1.68 -4.86 -3.12
N PHE A 109 0.99 -6.00 -3.28
CA PHE A 109 -0.24 -6.13 -4.07
C PHE A 109 -1.52 -6.14 -3.23
N THR A 110 -1.41 -5.99 -1.90
CA THR A 110 -2.57 -5.76 -1.02
C THR A 110 -2.58 -4.32 -0.51
N GLY A 111 -3.79 -3.84 -0.24
CA GLY A 111 -4.00 -2.53 0.37
C GLY A 111 -3.82 -1.39 -0.61
N ALA A 112 -3.57 -0.19 -0.08
CA ALA A 112 -3.44 1.03 -0.88
C ALA A 112 -2.02 1.25 -1.46
N SER A 113 -1.15 0.23 -1.48
CA SER A 113 0.27 0.36 -1.84
C SER A 113 0.49 0.88 -3.28
N MET A 114 -0.18 0.31 -4.29
CA MET A 114 -0.02 0.76 -5.68
C MET A 114 -0.68 2.12 -5.92
N LEU A 115 -1.87 2.35 -5.35
CA LEU A 115 -2.52 3.66 -5.38
C LEU A 115 -1.60 4.75 -4.80
N THR A 116 -0.97 4.46 -3.67
CA THR A 116 -0.01 5.35 -3.01
C THR A 116 1.19 5.64 -3.90
N ALA A 117 1.81 4.59 -4.44
CA ALA A 117 3.02 4.71 -5.23
C ALA A 117 2.85 5.64 -6.44
N PHE A 118 1.71 5.53 -7.15
CA PHE A 118 1.53 6.16 -8.46
C PHE A 118 0.59 7.36 -8.49
N PHE A 119 -0.31 7.52 -7.51
CA PHE A 119 -1.34 8.57 -7.54
C PHE A 119 -1.29 9.50 -6.34
N ILE A 120 -0.87 9.03 -5.16
CA ILE A 120 -0.86 9.88 -3.95
C ILE A 120 0.53 10.45 -3.68
N ALA A 121 1.57 9.62 -3.66
CA ALA A 121 2.92 10.06 -3.34
C ALA A 121 3.54 10.94 -4.43
N THR A 122 3.01 10.90 -5.65
CA THR A 122 3.52 11.63 -6.82
C THR A 122 2.94 13.04 -6.99
N ASP A 123 2.30 13.60 -5.97
CA ASP A 123 1.76 14.96 -6.00
C ASP A 123 2.91 16.01 -6.10
N PRO A 124 2.95 16.83 -7.18
CA PRO A 124 4.03 17.78 -7.42
C PRO A 124 4.04 18.96 -6.44
N VAL A 125 2.94 19.25 -5.74
CA VAL A 125 2.84 20.44 -4.86
C VAL A 125 3.62 20.25 -3.57
N THR A 126 3.72 19.01 -3.10
CA THR A 126 4.26 18.66 -1.78
C THR A 126 5.59 17.92 -1.83
N SER A 127 6.07 17.58 -3.02
CA SER A 127 7.32 16.84 -3.23
C SER A 127 8.56 17.75 -3.29
N PRO A 128 9.75 17.28 -2.85
CA PRO A 128 11.01 18.01 -3.02
C PRO A 128 11.35 18.29 -4.48
N GLY A 129 11.98 19.44 -4.77
CA GLY A 129 12.38 19.81 -6.15
C GLY A 129 13.61 19.05 -6.65
N HIS A 130 14.50 18.61 -5.75
CA HIS A 130 15.74 17.94 -6.11
C HIS A 130 15.57 16.43 -6.41
N ARG A 131 16.23 15.93 -7.47
CA ARG A 131 16.13 14.52 -7.93
C ARG A 131 16.49 13.48 -6.87
N VAL A 132 17.49 13.76 -6.04
CA VAL A 132 17.88 12.88 -4.92
C VAL A 132 16.89 13.00 -3.77
N GLY A 133 16.32 14.19 -3.56
CA GLY A 133 15.28 14.42 -2.56
C GLY A 133 14.02 13.59 -2.82
N LEU A 134 13.64 13.41 -4.08
CA LEU A 134 12.53 12.55 -4.50
C LEU A 134 12.72 11.07 -4.11
N LEU A 135 13.96 10.56 -4.18
CA LEU A 135 14.27 9.18 -3.78
C LEU A 135 14.19 9.02 -2.25
N VAL A 136 14.73 9.99 -1.50
CA VAL A 136 14.65 9.99 -0.04
C VAL A 136 13.21 10.14 0.43
N PHE A 137 12.42 10.97 -0.28
CA PHE A 137 11.02 11.18 0.00
C PHE A 137 10.22 9.87 -0.13
N GLY A 138 10.27 9.21 -1.30
CA GLY A 138 9.54 7.97 -1.51
C GLY A 138 10.02 6.83 -0.59
N ALA A 139 11.32 6.72 -0.34
CA ALA A 139 11.86 5.76 0.63
C ALA A 139 11.37 6.03 2.06
N GLY A 140 11.34 7.29 2.49
CA GLY A 140 10.82 7.69 3.80
C GLY A 140 9.34 7.34 3.98
N VAL A 141 8.51 7.61 2.97
CA VAL A 141 7.09 7.20 3.00
C VAL A 141 6.99 5.67 3.12
N GLY A 142 7.74 4.93 2.31
CA GLY A 142 7.73 3.45 2.32
C GLY A 142 8.13 2.86 3.67
N LEU A 143 9.16 3.45 4.30
CA LEU A 143 9.63 3.06 5.64
C LEU A 143 8.57 3.31 6.71
N ILE A 144 7.97 4.50 6.74
CA ILE A 144 6.95 4.84 7.75
C ILE A 144 5.72 3.94 7.57
N VAL A 145 5.29 3.72 6.33
CA VAL A 145 4.17 2.81 6.02
C VAL A 145 4.48 1.40 6.52
N PHE A 146 5.68 0.89 6.27
CA PHE A 146 6.09 -0.43 6.75
C PHE A 146 6.08 -0.50 8.29
N ILE A 147 6.62 0.51 8.97
CA ILE A 147 6.65 0.56 10.44
C ILE A 147 5.24 0.53 11.02
N ILE A 148 4.32 1.33 10.47
CA ILE A 148 2.93 1.38 10.94
C ILE A 148 2.22 0.06 10.65
N ARG A 149 2.45 -0.55 9.48
CA ARG A 149 1.86 -1.86 9.14
C ARG A 149 2.38 -2.95 10.07
N SER A 150 3.64 -2.91 10.46
CA SER A 150 4.28 -3.92 11.31
C SER A 150 3.93 -3.79 12.78
N TRP A 151 4.13 -2.59 13.35
CA TRP A 151 4.05 -2.35 14.80
C TRP A 151 2.91 -1.41 15.20
N GLY A 152 2.27 -0.73 14.25
CA GLY A 152 1.16 0.17 14.52
C GLY A 152 -0.15 -0.57 14.79
N ALA A 153 -1.11 0.12 15.39
CA ALA A 153 -2.46 -0.40 15.62
C ALA A 153 -3.32 -0.45 14.32
N TYR A 154 -2.89 0.23 13.26
CA TYR A 154 -3.64 0.34 12.01
C TYR A 154 -3.17 -0.67 10.95
N PRO A 155 -4.09 -1.22 10.16
CA PRO A 155 -3.75 -2.08 9.01
C PRO A 155 -3.11 -1.29 7.87
N GLU A 156 -3.36 0.03 7.78
CA GLU A 156 -2.81 0.91 6.76
C GLU A 156 -2.09 2.11 7.38
N GLY A 157 -0.93 2.47 6.80
CA GLY A 157 -0.06 3.55 7.30
C GLY A 157 0.19 4.69 6.30
N VAL A 158 -0.44 4.64 5.12
CA VAL A 158 -0.15 5.54 3.99
C VAL A 158 -0.33 7.01 4.35
N ALA A 159 -1.50 7.39 4.87
CA ALA A 159 -1.82 8.78 5.13
C ALA A 159 -0.82 9.42 6.11
N PHE A 160 -0.47 8.70 7.19
CA PHE A 160 0.53 9.16 8.16
C PHE A 160 1.92 9.28 7.54
N GLY A 161 2.34 8.31 6.74
CA GLY A 161 3.64 8.36 6.04
C GLY A 161 3.75 9.56 5.11
N ILE A 162 2.70 9.85 4.34
CA ILE A 162 2.68 10.99 3.42
C ILE A 162 2.64 12.31 4.18
N LEU A 163 1.78 12.45 5.19
CA LEU A 163 1.71 13.69 5.97
C LEU A 163 3.04 14.03 6.65
N LEU A 164 3.70 13.04 7.23
CA LEU A 164 5.01 13.22 7.87
C LEU A 164 6.07 13.60 6.83
N MET A 165 6.12 12.89 5.70
CA MET A 165 7.11 13.19 4.67
C MET A 165 6.88 14.53 3.99
N ASN A 166 5.62 14.93 3.77
CA ASN A 166 5.28 16.26 3.27
C ASN A 166 5.77 17.36 4.21
N ALA A 167 5.64 17.17 5.53
CA ALA A 167 6.18 18.11 6.52
C ALA A 167 7.71 18.19 6.47
N THR A 168 8.40 17.09 6.13
CA THR A 168 9.87 17.06 6.00
C THR A 168 10.39 17.44 4.61
N ALA A 169 9.52 17.57 3.60
CA ALA A 169 9.93 17.86 2.23
C ALA A 169 10.75 19.16 2.08
N PRO A 170 10.40 20.28 2.74
CA PRO A 170 11.23 21.50 2.70
C PRO A 170 12.62 21.30 3.33
N LEU A 171 12.71 20.50 4.39
CA LEU A 171 13.98 20.19 5.06
C LEU A 171 14.88 19.36 4.16
N ILE A 172 14.32 18.35 3.48
CA ILE A 172 15.03 17.52 2.51
C ILE A 172 15.60 18.40 1.40
N ASP A 173 14.79 19.29 0.84
CA ASP A 173 15.21 20.15 -0.26
C ASP A 173 16.33 21.11 0.18
N HIS A 174 16.21 21.72 1.37
CA HIS A 174 17.25 22.60 1.92
C HIS A 174 18.61 21.88 2.08
N VAL A 175 18.62 20.64 2.58
CA VAL A 175 19.85 19.84 2.74
C VAL A 175 20.50 19.55 1.39
N PHE A 176 19.71 19.16 0.39
CA PHE A 176 20.26 18.81 -0.92
C PHE A 176 20.67 20.01 -1.75
N VAL A 177 19.96 21.15 -1.64
CA VAL A 177 20.33 22.41 -2.28
C VAL A 177 21.65 22.95 -1.70
N LEU A 178 21.81 22.96 -0.37
CA LEU A 178 23.07 23.38 0.26
C LEU A 178 24.26 22.52 -0.16
N ARG A 179 24.06 21.21 -0.32
CA ARG A 179 25.12 20.31 -0.79
C ARG A 179 25.60 20.69 -2.18
N ASP A 180 24.69 21.03 -3.09
CA ASP A 180 25.05 21.40 -4.47
C ASP A 180 25.87 22.71 -4.49
N GLN A 181 25.46 23.71 -3.71
CA GLN A 181 26.19 24.98 -3.56
C GLN A 181 27.61 24.79 -3.01
N SER A 182 27.80 23.86 -2.07
CA SER A 182 29.14 23.56 -1.53
C SER A 182 30.10 22.92 -2.54
N THR A 183 29.57 22.30 -3.61
CA THR A 183 30.38 21.65 -4.64
C THR A 183 30.76 22.58 -5.80
N MET A 184 30.11 23.74 -5.92
CA MET A 184 30.52 24.77 -6.87
C MET A 184 31.75 25.51 -6.33
N LYS A 185 32.93 25.17 -6.86
CA LYS A 185 34.14 25.98 -6.61
C LYS A 185 33.96 27.37 -7.22
N PRO A 186 34.37 28.45 -6.53
CA PRO A 186 34.44 29.77 -7.16
C PRO A 186 35.50 29.74 -8.26
N THR A 187 35.06 29.98 -9.50
CA THR A 187 35.91 30.29 -10.66
C THR A 187 36.36 31.75 -10.63
#